data_AF-A0A0Q9R221-F1
#
_entry.id   AF-A0A0Q9R221-F1
#
_cell.length_a   1.000
_cell.length_b   1.000
_cell.length_c   1.000
_cell.angle_alpha   90.00
_cell.angle_beta   90.00
_cell.angle_gamma   90.00
#
_symmetry.space_group_name_H-M   'P 1'
#
loop_
_entity.id
_entity.type
_entity.pdbx_description
1 polymer ?
#
loop_
_entity_poly.entity_id
_entity_poly.type
_entity_poly.pdbx_seq_one_letter_code
_entity_poly.pdbx_strand_id
1 'polypeptide(L)'
;MPVYNSACDVNSPQKGLQLSEIPAHDPFIFADNLTGVYYLYTGGSPRIHGMESYGVLTYKSTNLSEWEGPYIVFTVPEGCWANPQHGAWAPEVHAYKGRFYLFVTLHNNDRRLEGEPIQGFTKHWRGSVIAVSDSLEGPFQLLNEESHVLPETMMTLDGTLYVDEDEIPWMVYCHEWIQTIDGTIEAVSLKEDLSEAVGEPIQLFNGSEALWENNEALPDGDIRVYITDGCQLYRTSGGHLIMLWSSYQAGSYVQTIARSITGNLKGPWEQLPPLVKEDSGHGMLFRTFEGTWMLILHQPFQMPKSRCKVFEMVDTGDSFQVVRQID
;
A
#
# COMPACT_ATOMS: atom_id res chain seq x y z
N MET A 1 -0.56 19.14 -19.52
CA MET A 1 -1.17 18.33 -18.44
C MET A 1 -0.99 19.09 -17.13
N PRO A 2 -1.93 19.02 -16.18
CA PRO A 2 -1.83 19.77 -14.93
C PRO A 2 -0.67 19.24 -14.07
N VAL A 3 0.03 20.17 -13.43
CA VAL A 3 1.16 19.93 -12.54
C VAL A 3 0.91 20.72 -11.26
N TYR A 4 0.96 20.06 -10.10
CA TYR A 4 0.69 20.71 -8.81
C TYR A 4 1.89 21.55 -8.34
N ASN A 5 3.10 20.99 -8.38
CA ASN A 5 4.35 21.70 -8.10
C ASN A 5 5.51 21.11 -8.91
N SER A 6 6.68 21.76 -8.89
CA SER A 6 7.85 21.30 -9.64
C SER A 6 8.44 19.99 -9.13
N ALA A 7 8.22 19.63 -7.86
CA ALA A 7 8.72 18.39 -7.27
C ALA A 7 7.99 17.14 -7.78
N CYS A 8 6.85 17.31 -8.47
CA CYS A 8 6.02 16.21 -8.97
C CYS A 8 5.80 16.25 -10.49
N ASP A 9 6.51 17.11 -11.23
CA ASP A 9 6.40 17.20 -12.69
C ASP A 9 7.27 16.13 -13.38
N VAL A 10 6.62 15.12 -13.96
CA VAL A 10 7.30 14.06 -14.72
C VAL A 10 8.03 14.57 -15.97
N ASN A 11 7.67 15.76 -16.47
CA ASN A 11 8.29 16.34 -17.66
C ASN A 11 9.55 17.15 -17.32
N SER A 12 9.82 17.39 -16.04
CA SER A 12 10.98 18.14 -15.58
C SER A 12 11.52 17.59 -14.25
N PRO A 13 12.08 16.36 -14.21
CA PRO A 13 12.65 15.78 -12.99
C PRO A 13 13.69 16.70 -12.35
N GLN A 14 13.61 16.85 -11.03
CA GLN A 14 14.48 17.70 -10.22
C GLN A 14 15.44 16.86 -9.36
N LYS A 15 16.46 17.51 -8.80
CA LYS A 15 17.40 16.95 -7.81
C LYS A 15 17.36 17.77 -6.54
N GLY A 16 17.77 17.18 -5.42
CA GLY A 16 17.83 17.85 -4.13
C GLY A 16 16.45 18.15 -3.55
N LEU A 17 15.44 17.36 -3.93
CA LEU A 17 14.09 17.47 -3.39
C LEU A 17 14.05 16.93 -1.96
N GLN A 18 13.34 17.62 -1.09
CA GLN A 18 12.98 17.10 0.23
C GLN A 18 11.65 16.35 0.17
N LEU A 19 11.45 15.35 1.04
CA LEU A 19 10.17 14.64 1.15
C LEU A 19 8.97 15.57 1.42
N SER A 20 9.20 16.70 2.09
CA SER A 20 8.18 17.72 2.36
C SER A 20 7.72 18.48 1.11
N GLU A 21 8.46 18.40 0.01
CA GLU A 21 8.12 19.03 -1.27
C GLU A 21 7.33 18.08 -2.19
N ILE A 22 7.56 16.77 -2.05
CA ILE A 22 6.99 15.71 -2.88
C ILE A 22 5.58 15.35 -2.39
N PRO A 23 4.51 15.64 -3.16
CA PRO A 23 3.18 15.10 -2.89
C PRO A 23 3.22 13.59 -3.03
N ALA A 24 2.82 12.88 -1.98
CA ALA A 24 2.83 11.42 -1.96
C ALA A 24 1.68 10.89 -1.11
N HIS A 25 1.14 9.75 -1.51
CA HIS A 25 0.15 8.97 -0.80
C HIS A 25 0.59 7.51 -0.92
N ASP A 26 0.42 6.74 0.15
CA ASP A 26 0.83 5.33 0.22
C ASP A 26 2.29 5.08 -0.20
N PRO A 27 3.26 5.75 0.46
CA PRO A 27 4.66 5.68 0.06
C PRO A 27 5.29 4.33 0.43
N PHE A 28 6.02 3.75 -0.52
CA PHE A 28 6.81 2.54 -0.33
C PHE A 28 8.28 2.80 -0.64
N ILE A 29 9.20 2.39 0.24
CA ILE A 29 10.66 2.48 -0.03
C ILE A 29 11.25 1.10 -0.25
N PHE A 30 11.91 0.92 -1.38
CA PHE A 30 12.84 -0.18 -1.60
C PHE A 30 14.29 0.30 -1.36
N ALA A 31 15.00 -0.33 -0.43
CA ALA A 31 16.41 -0.05 -0.15
C ALA A 31 17.30 -1.04 -0.91
N ASP A 32 17.85 -0.62 -2.06
CA ASP A 32 18.73 -1.45 -2.86
C ASP A 32 20.16 -1.44 -2.32
N ASN A 33 20.47 -2.44 -1.50
CA ASN A 33 21.81 -2.63 -0.93
C ASN A 33 22.91 -2.89 -1.98
N LEU A 34 22.56 -3.34 -3.19
CA LEU A 34 23.55 -3.60 -4.25
C LEU A 34 24.07 -2.31 -4.86
N THR A 35 23.19 -1.31 -5.04
CA THR A 35 23.53 -0.03 -5.67
C THR A 35 23.72 1.10 -4.67
N GLY A 36 23.26 0.94 -3.42
CA GLY A 36 23.25 2.00 -2.41
C GLY A 36 22.22 3.08 -2.72
N VAL A 37 21.09 2.70 -3.34
CA VAL A 37 20.01 3.63 -3.72
C VAL A 37 18.70 3.21 -3.06
N TYR A 38 18.02 4.18 -2.47
CA TYR A 38 16.63 4.08 -2.03
C TYR A 38 15.71 4.51 -3.16
N TYR A 39 14.66 3.74 -3.39
CA TYR A 39 13.62 4.02 -4.36
C TYR A 39 12.29 4.24 -3.62
N LEU A 40 11.76 5.46 -3.67
CA LEU A 40 10.44 5.80 -3.15
C LEU A 40 9.42 5.65 -4.27
N TYR A 41 8.44 4.78 -4.10
CA TYR A 41 7.31 4.60 -5.01
C TYR A 41 6.05 5.25 -4.44
N THR A 42 5.28 5.90 -5.31
CA THR A 42 3.98 6.54 -5.00
C THR A 42 3.10 6.59 -6.25
N GLY A 43 1.78 6.68 -6.05
CA GLY A 43 0.82 6.79 -7.15
C GLY A 43 1.02 8.05 -8.00
N GLY A 44 1.05 7.86 -9.32
CA GLY A 44 1.07 8.92 -10.33
C GLY A 44 -0.34 9.19 -10.86
N SER A 45 -0.63 10.45 -11.19
CA SER A 45 -1.97 10.88 -11.59
C SER A 45 -1.93 11.98 -12.66
N PRO A 46 -2.78 11.89 -13.69
CA PRO A 46 -2.89 12.92 -14.72
C PRO A 46 -3.42 14.25 -14.18
N ARG A 47 -3.92 14.29 -12.93
CA ARG A 47 -4.48 15.49 -12.30
C ARG A 47 -3.42 16.41 -11.69
N ILE A 48 -2.24 15.89 -11.32
CA ILE A 48 -1.23 16.69 -10.59
C ILE A 48 0.22 16.42 -11.02
N HIS A 49 0.50 15.37 -11.78
CA HIS A 49 1.88 14.95 -12.08
C HIS A 49 2.32 15.26 -13.52
N GLY A 50 1.50 15.93 -14.33
CA GLY A 50 1.83 16.16 -15.74
C GLY A 50 1.81 14.88 -16.60
N MET A 51 1.04 13.87 -16.18
CA MET A 51 0.90 12.55 -16.84
C MET A 51 -0.37 12.46 -17.70
N GLU A 52 -0.38 11.56 -18.68
CA GLU A 52 -1.55 11.30 -19.54
C GLU A 52 -2.53 10.30 -18.90
N SER A 53 -2.01 9.35 -18.13
CA SER A 53 -2.77 8.31 -17.43
C SER A 53 -2.29 8.13 -15.99
N TYR A 54 -3.08 7.45 -15.17
CA TYR A 54 -2.64 7.01 -13.85
C TYR A 54 -1.52 5.96 -13.98
N GLY A 55 -0.66 5.90 -12.96
CA GLY A 55 0.49 5.03 -12.98
C GLY A 55 1.25 5.07 -11.66
N VAL A 56 2.54 4.73 -11.71
CA VAL A 56 3.44 4.76 -10.55
C VAL A 56 4.66 5.59 -10.88
N LEU A 57 5.03 6.44 -9.93
CA LEU A 57 6.23 7.25 -9.97
C LEU A 57 7.27 6.68 -9.01
N THR A 58 8.55 6.87 -9.35
CA THR A 58 9.66 6.62 -8.43
C THR A 58 10.52 7.87 -8.24
N TYR A 59 11.06 8.02 -7.04
CA TYR A 59 12.11 8.98 -6.69
C TYR A 59 13.31 8.21 -6.13
N LYS A 60 14.52 8.72 -6.38
CA LYS A 60 15.77 8.08 -5.99
C LYS A 60 16.51 8.91 -4.95
N SER A 61 17.10 8.26 -3.96
CA SER A 61 17.96 8.89 -2.97
C SER A 61 19.10 7.97 -2.56
N THR A 62 20.26 8.51 -2.19
CA THR A 62 21.35 7.73 -1.59
C THR A 62 21.47 7.96 -0.08
N ASN A 63 20.68 8.89 0.48
CA ASN A 63 20.83 9.37 1.86
C ASN A 63 19.49 9.62 2.59
N LEU A 64 18.36 9.36 1.94
CA LEU A 64 16.98 9.61 2.40
C LEU A 64 16.61 11.09 2.64
N SER A 65 17.58 12.01 2.63
CA SER A 65 17.35 13.44 2.82
C SER A 65 17.07 14.16 1.51
N GLU A 66 17.84 13.86 0.47
CA GLU A 66 17.73 14.49 -0.85
C GLU A 66 17.28 13.47 -1.89
N TRP A 67 16.27 13.84 -2.67
CA TRP A 67 15.64 12.99 -3.67
C TRP A 67 15.76 13.55 -5.08
N GLU A 68 15.81 12.66 -6.05
CA GLU A 68 15.84 12.94 -7.49
C GLU A 68 14.66 12.25 -8.19
N GLY A 69 13.89 13.00 -8.98
CA GLY A 69 12.69 12.49 -9.66
C GLY A 69 11.65 13.58 -9.96
N PRO A 70 10.38 13.21 -10.25
CA PRO A 70 9.88 11.83 -10.39
C PRO A 70 10.25 11.19 -11.73
N TYR A 71 10.30 9.86 -11.75
CA TYR A 71 10.35 9.06 -12.98
C TYR A 71 9.13 8.13 -13.07
N ILE A 72 8.54 8.03 -14.25
CA ILE A 72 7.42 7.11 -14.49
C ILE A 72 7.97 5.70 -14.64
N VAL A 73 7.53 4.77 -13.78
CA VAL A 73 7.95 3.36 -13.83
C VAL A 73 6.83 2.42 -14.29
N PHE A 74 5.58 2.88 -14.20
CA PHE A 74 4.40 2.16 -14.66
C PHE A 74 3.33 3.14 -15.10
N THR A 75 2.59 2.80 -16.15
CA THR A 75 1.37 3.49 -16.58
C THR A 75 0.32 2.44 -16.85
N VAL A 76 -0.93 2.68 -16.44
CA VAL A 76 -2.04 1.78 -16.74
C VAL A 76 -2.16 1.64 -18.28
N PRO A 77 -1.94 0.44 -18.85
CA PRO A 77 -1.95 0.26 -20.30
C PRO A 77 -3.33 0.56 -20.90
N GLU A 78 -3.34 1.17 -22.07
CA GLU A 78 -4.55 1.28 -22.88
C GLU A 78 -5.04 -0.12 -23.28
N GLY A 79 -6.34 -0.35 -23.17
CA GLY A 79 -6.97 -1.62 -23.55
C GLY A 79 -6.95 -2.72 -22.49
N CYS A 80 -6.22 -2.56 -21.38
CA CYS A 80 -6.37 -3.47 -20.24
C CYS A 80 -7.75 -3.32 -19.58
N TRP A 81 -8.08 -4.22 -18.64
CA TRP A 81 -9.36 -4.19 -17.95
C TRP A 81 -9.59 -2.91 -17.14
N ALA A 82 -8.51 -2.30 -16.62
CA ALA A 82 -8.57 -1.09 -15.83
C ALA A 82 -8.74 0.15 -16.72
N ASN A 83 -9.37 1.20 -16.17
CA ASN A 83 -9.48 2.46 -16.91
C ASN A 83 -8.25 3.34 -16.59
N PRO A 84 -7.46 3.76 -17.60
CA PRO A 84 -6.27 4.59 -17.39
C PRO A 84 -6.50 5.94 -16.69
N GLN A 85 -7.77 6.34 -16.50
CA GLN A 85 -8.19 7.61 -15.91
C GLN A 85 -8.82 7.47 -14.51
N HIS A 86 -8.85 6.28 -13.91
CA HIS A 86 -9.56 6.05 -12.63
C HIS A 86 -8.69 5.89 -11.39
N GLY A 87 -7.51 5.26 -11.47
CA GLY A 87 -6.61 5.16 -10.32
C GLY A 87 -5.53 4.08 -10.46
N ALA A 88 -4.38 4.36 -9.85
CA ALA A 88 -3.30 3.42 -9.56
C ALA A 88 -2.81 3.73 -8.14
N TRP A 89 -3.25 2.95 -7.15
CA TRP A 89 -3.08 3.26 -5.72
C TRP A 89 -2.12 2.29 -5.04
N ALA A 90 -1.50 2.75 -3.95
CA ALA A 90 -0.66 1.95 -3.06
C ALA A 90 0.38 1.05 -3.75
N PRO A 91 1.33 1.63 -4.50
CA PRO A 91 2.33 0.83 -5.18
C PRO A 91 3.39 0.29 -4.22
N GLU A 92 3.59 -1.03 -4.22
CA GLU A 92 4.69 -1.69 -3.53
C GLU A 92 5.59 -2.45 -4.51
N VAL A 93 6.90 -2.36 -4.35
CA VAL A 93 7.85 -3.08 -5.23
C VAL A 93 8.64 -4.09 -4.42
N HIS A 94 8.50 -5.36 -4.78
CA HIS A 94 9.12 -6.49 -4.09
C HIS A 94 10.17 -7.16 -4.98
N ALA A 95 11.36 -7.42 -4.42
CA ALA A 95 12.34 -8.27 -5.09
C ALA A 95 12.01 -9.73 -4.83
N TYR A 96 11.81 -10.51 -5.89
CA TYR A 96 11.45 -11.92 -5.80
C TYR A 96 12.08 -12.70 -6.95
N LYS A 97 12.79 -13.79 -6.64
CA LYS A 97 13.45 -14.68 -7.61
C LYS A 97 14.25 -13.97 -8.72
N GLY A 98 14.97 -12.91 -8.34
CA GLY A 98 15.86 -12.16 -9.23
C GLY A 98 15.19 -11.13 -10.12
N ARG A 99 13.89 -10.85 -9.93
CA ARG A 99 13.13 -9.81 -10.63
C ARG A 99 12.41 -8.92 -9.63
N PHE A 100 11.84 -7.82 -10.11
CA PHE A 100 11.07 -6.87 -9.31
C PHE A 100 9.61 -6.93 -9.69
N TYR A 101 8.74 -7.01 -8.68
CA TYR A 101 7.30 -7.14 -8.84
C TYR A 101 6.61 -5.96 -8.18
N LEU A 102 5.92 -5.16 -8.99
CA LEU A 102 5.06 -4.08 -8.55
C LEU A 102 3.67 -4.64 -8.26
N PHE A 103 3.23 -4.47 -7.02
CA PHE A 103 1.84 -4.63 -6.61
C PHE A 103 1.20 -3.25 -6.61
N VAL A 104 0.06 -3.08 -7.26
CA VAL A 104 -0.64 -1.79 -7.34
C VAL A 104 -2.14 -2.02 -7.52
N THR A 105 -2.97 -1.19 -6.91
CA THR A 105 -4.42 -1.29 -7.04
C THR A 105 -4.92 -0.46 -8.22
N LEU A 106 -5.63 -1.10 -9.16
CA LEU A 106 -6.20 -0.43 -10.33
C LEU A 106 -7.71 -0.35 -10.26
N HIS A 107 -8.28 0.59 -11.02
CA HIS A 107 -9.69 0.95 -10.93
C HIS A 107 -10.37 0.92 -12.30
N ASN A 108 -11.61 0.48 -12.33
CA ASN A 108 -12.52 0.72 -13.44
C ASN A 108 -13.94 1.08 -12.95
N ASN A 109 -14.17 2.38 -12.70
CA ASN A 109 -15.47 2.91 -12.28
C ASN A 109 -16.59 2.73 -13.32
N ASP A 110 -16.27 2.41 -14.58
CA ASP A 110 -17.25 2.13 -15.64
C ASP A 110 -17.77 0.69 -15.59
N ARG A 111 -17.02 -0.22 -14.96
CA ARG A 111 -17.43 -1.61 -14.71
C ARG A 111 -18.01 -1.73 -13.31
N ARG A 112 -19.34 -1.55 -13.20
CA ARG A 112 -20.07 -1.62 -11.93
C ARG A 112 -20.27 -3.05 -11.46
N LEU A 113 -20.25 -3.23 -10.15
CA LEU A 113 -20.69 -4.45 -9.49
C LEU A 113 -22.14 -4.29 -9.02
N GLU A 114 -22.83 -5.41 -8.82
CA GLU A 114 -24.19 -5.41 -8.29
C GLU A 114 -24.25 -4.96 -6.82
N GLY A 115 -25.39 -4.37 -6.45
CA GLY A 115 -25.70 -3.96 -5.07
C GLY A 115 -25.84 -2.46 -4.90
N GLU A 116 -26.53 -2.09 -3.82
CA GLU A 116 -26.78 -0.68 -3.49
C GLU A 116 -25.49 0.04 -3.04
N PRO A 117 -25.39 1.35 -3.30
CA PRO A 117 -24.30 2.16 -2.77
C PRO A 117 -24.25 2.12 -1.24
N ILE A 118 -23.05 2.03 -0.68
CA ILE A 118 -22.82 2.09 0.76
C ILE A 118 -22.29 3.48 1.10
N GLN A 119 -23.00 4.22 1.94
CA GLN A 119 -22.67 5.62 2.29
C GLN A 119 -22.43 6.51 1.05
N GLY A 120 -23.17 6.28 -0.05
CA GLY A 120 -23.03 7.00 -1.31
C GLY A 120 -21.91 6.50 -2.22
N PHE A 121 -21.08 5.55 -1.77
CA PHE A 121 -20.05 4.94 -2.58
C PHE A 121 -20.58 3.73 -3.37
N THR A 122 -20.27 3.71 -4.66
CA THR A 122 -20.74 2.66 -5.57
C THR A 122 -19.69 1.60 -5.81
N LYS A 123 -20.14 0.35 -5.89
CA LYS A 123 -19.28 -0.82 -6.15
C LYS A 123 -18.89 -0.89 -7.62
N HIS A 124 -17.62 -1.15 -7.88
CA HIS A 124 -17.03 -1.23 -9.21
C HIS A 124 -15.81 -2.13 -9.17
N TRP A 125 -15.29 -2.45 -10.35
CA TRP A 125 -14.05 -3.22 -10.45
C TRP A 125 -12.90 -2.41 -9.87
N ARG A 126 -12.33 -2.94 -8.79
CA ARG A 126 -11.10 -2.48 -8.17
C ARG A 126 -10.39 -3.69 -7.63
N GLY A 127 -9.10 -3.78 -7.93
CA GLY A 127 -8.31 -4.90 -7.45
C GLY A 127 -6.82 -4.66 -7.62
N SER A 128 -6.05 -5.31 -6.77
CA SER A 128 -4.60 -5.33 -6.90
C SER A 128 -4.17 -6.19 -8.09
N VAL A 129 -3.24 -5.66 -8.86
CA VAL A 129 -2.57 -6.34 -9.97
C VAL A 129 -1.09 -6.50 -9.63
N ILE A 130 -0.45 -7.42 -10.34
CA ILE A 130 0.99 -7.64 -10.26
C ILE A 130 1.60 -7.32 -11.62
N ALA A 131 2.62 -6.47 -11.61
CA ALA A 131 3.43 -6.14 -12.78
C ALA A 131 4.89 -6.50 -12.51
N VAL A 132 5.67 -6.81 -13.54
CA VAL A 132 7.06 -7.27 -13.40
C VAL A 132 8.02 -6.40 -14.20
N SER A 133 9.23 -6.23 -13.66
CA SER A 133 10.36 -5.63 -14.35
C SER A 133 11.67 -6.32 -13.95
N ASP A 134 12.67 -6.19 -14.81
CA ASP A 134 14.04 -6.60 -14.50
C ASP A 134 14.84 -5.46 -13.82
N SER A 135 14.20 -4.29 -13.62
CA SER A 135 14.78 -3.09 -13.02
C SER A 135 13.83 -2.44 -12.01
N LEU A 136 14.37 -1.91 -10.91
CA LEU A 136 13.63 -1.05 -9.97
C LEU A 136 13.12 0.25 -10.64
N GLU A 137 13.75 0.67 -11.74
CA GLU A 137 13.35 1.84 -12.52
C GLU A 137 12.31 1.52 -13.60
N GLY A 138 11.82 0.27 -13.66
CA GLY A 138 10.85 -0.16 -14.65
C GLY A 138 11.41 -0.18 -16.09
N PRO A 139 10.53 -0.13 -17.11
CA PRO A 139 9.08 -0.12 -16.98
C PRO A 139 8.59 -1.46 -16.39
N PHE A 140 7.58 -1.39 -15.52
CA PHE A 140 6.84 -2.57 -15.06
C PHE A 140 5.74 -2.92 -16.07
N GLN A 141 5.56 -4.21 -16.36
CA GLN A 141 4.56 -4.72 -17.29
C GLN A 141 3.59 -5.64 -16.55
N LEU A 142 2.29 -5.46 -16.75
CA LEU A 142 1.26 -6.30 -16.12
C LEU A 142 1.51 -7.78 -16.44
N LEU A 143 1.43 -8.64 -15.43
CA LEU A 143 1.43 -10.09 -15.64
C LEU A 143 0.12 -10.56 -16.30
N ASN A 144 -0.98 -9.83 -16.04
CA ASN A 144 -2.29 -10.09 -16.61
C ASN A 144 -2.99 -8.75 -16.93
N GLU A 145 -3.33 -8.53 -18.20
CA GLU A 145 -4.02 -7.32 -18.66
C GLU A 145 -5.55 -7.45 -18.65
N GLU A 146 -6.09 -8.67 -18.48
CA GLU A 146 -7.52 -8.97 -18.61
C GLU A 146 -8.27 -8.93 -17.26
N SER A 147 -7.57 -9.09 -16.13
CA SER A 147 -8.16 -9.07 -14.79
C SER A 147 -7.12 -8.71 -13.70
N HIS A 148 -7.62 -8.30 -12.53
CA HIS A 148 -6.86 -8.32 -11.27
C HIS A 148 -6.73 -9.73 -10.70
N VAL A 149 -5.95 -9.88 -9.62
CA VAL A 149 -5.55 -11.19 -9.06
C VAL A 149 -6.74 -11.99 -8.50
N LEU A 150 -7.68 -11.31 -7.83
CA LEU A 150 -8.89 -11.93 -7.27
C LEU A 150 -10.05 -11.93 -8.28
N PRO A 151 -11.14 -12.70 -8.07
CA PRO A 151 -12.30 -12.68 -8.95
C PRO A 151 -12.93 -11.27 -9.10
N GLU A 152 -13.40 -10.94 -10.30
CA GLU A 152 -14.01 -9.64 -10.65
C GLU A 152 -15.20 -9.21 -9.78
N THR A 153 -15.80 -10.14 -9.05
CA THR A 153 -16.90 -9.87 -8.10
C THR A 153 -16.42 -9.29 -6.77
N MET A 154 -15.11 -9.28 -6.51
CA MET A 154 -14.50 -8.75 -5.30
C MET A 154 -13.84 -7.41 -5.58
N MET A 155 -14.13 -6.44 -4.71
CA MET A 155 -13.54 -5.12 -4.70
C MET A 155 -12.42 -5.14 -3.66
N THR A 156 -11.19 -5.22 -4.14
CA THR A 156 -9.99 -5.39 -3.30
C THR A 156 -8.98 -4.28 -3.53
N LEU A 157 -8.09 -4.08 -2.57
CA LEU A 157 -7.03 -3.07 -2.61
C LEU A 157 -5.83 -3.47 -1.75
N ASP A 158 -4.75 -2.70 -1.89
CA ASP A 158 -3.54 -2.73 -1.08
C ASP A 158 -2.90 -4.13 -0.93
N GLY A 159 -2.84 -4.87 -2.03
CA GLY A 159 -2.15 -6.14 -2.08
C GLY A 159 -0.64 -6.00 -1.86
N THR A 160 -0.09 -6.76 -0.91
CA THR A 160 1.34 -6.87 -0.63
C THR A 160 1.83 -8.31 -0.81
N LEU A 161 3.11 -8.50 -1.12
CA LEU A 161 3.74 -9.82 -1.18
C LEU A 161 4.20 -10.27 0.21
N TYR A 162 3.84 -11.49 0.59
CA TYR A 162 4.42 -12.19 1.73
C TYR A 162 4.82 -13.60 1.32
N VAL A 163 6.07 -14.00 1.59
CA VAL A 163 6.53 -15.39 1.38
C VAL A 163 6.62 -16.06 2.74
N ASP A 164 5.91 -17.18 2.90
CA ASP A 164 5.88 -17.92 4.16
C ASP A 164 7.11 -18.83 4.36
N GLU A 165 7.15 -19.51 5.49
CA GLU A 165 8.25 -20.39 5.89
C GLU A 165 8.39 -21.64 5.01
N ASP A 166 7.35 -21.99 4.26
CA ASP A 166 7.35 -23.08 3.29
C ASP A 166 7.69 -22.58 1.87
N GLU A 167 8.17 -21.33 1.74
CA GLU A 167 8.50 -20.63 0.50
C GLU A 167 7.30 -20.46 -0.45
N ILE A 168 6.09 -20.45 0.11
CA ILE A 168 4.86 -20.21 -0.64
C ILE A 168 4.63 -18.71 -0.72
N PRO A 169 4.52 -18.11 -1.92
CA PRO A 169 4.16 -16.72 -2.05
C PRO A 169 2.66 -16.53 -1.81
N TRP A 170 2.33 -15.48 -1.07
CA TRP A 170 0.98 -15.04 -0.77
C TRP A 170 0.83 -13.58 -1.18
N MET A 171 -0.35 -13.23 -1.70
CA MET A 171 -0.80 -11.86 -1.66
C MET A 171 -1.67 -11.69 -0.42
N VAL A 172 -1.28 -10.77 0.47
CA VAL A 172 -2.14 -10.29 1.56
C VAL A 172 -2.75 -8.98 1.09
N TYR A 173 -4.06 -8.79 1.27
CA TYR A 173 -4.79 -7.66 0.69
C TYR A 173 -5.97 -7.27 1.56
N CYS A 174 -6.57 -6.12 1.25
CA CYS A 174 -7.80 -5.65 1.89
C CYS A 174 -9.01 -5.91 1.00
N HIS A 175 -10.06 -6.54 1.54
CA HIS A 175 -11.38 -6.59 0.90
C HIS A 175 -12.16 -5.36 1.34
N GLU A 176 -12.53 -4.54 0.36
CA GLU A 176 -12.94 -3.18 0.63
C GLU A 176 -14.27 -3.09 1.37
N TRP A 177 -14.31 -2.24 2.39
CA TRP A 177 -15.48 -1.95 3.22
C TRP A 177 -16.70 -1.44 2.41
N ILE A 178 -16.47 -0.84 1.23
CA ILE A 178 -17.56 -0.44 0.29
C ILE A 178 -18.35 -1.67 -0.18
N GLN A 179 -17.74 -2.86 -0.14
CA GLN A 179 -18.41 -4.12 -0.42
C GLN A 179 -18.83 -4.86 0.86
N THR A 180 -17.99 -4.88 1.89
CA THR A 180 -18.15 -5.74 3.07
C THR A 180 -18.75 -5.06 4.30
N ILE A 181 -18.84 -3.72 4.31
CA ILE A 181 -19.17 -2.85 5.46
C ILE A 181 -18.08 -2.87 6.54
N ASP A 182 -17.72 -4.07 6.98
CA ASP A 182 -16.57 -4.35 7.83
C ASP A 182 -15.43 -4.82 6.92
N GLY A 183 -14.50 -3.91 6.60
CA GLY A 183 -13.33 -4.23 5.78
C GLY A 183 -12.57 -5.42 6.36
N THR A 184 -12.05 -6.28 5.50
CA THR A 184 -11.29 -7.45 5.94
C THR A 184 -9.87 -7.39 5.41
N ILE A 185 -8.93 -7.94 6.17
CA ILE A 185 -7.63 -8.31 5.63
C ILE A 185 -7.66 -9.81 5.37
N GLU A 186 -7.31 -10.18 4.14
CA GLU A 186 -7.37 -11.55 3.62
C GLU A 186 -6.04 -11.90 2.98
N ALA A 187 -5.80 -13.19 2.75
CA ALA A 187 -4.63 -13.67 2.02
C ALA A 187 -5.02 -14.76 1.02
N VAL A 188 -4.37 -14.76 -0.13
CA VAL A 188 -4.49 -15.81 -1.15
C VAL A 188 -3.11 -16.26 -1.59
N SER A 189 -2.88 -17.58 -1.69
CA SER A 189 -1.60 -18.07 -2.20
C SER A 189 -1.48 -17.74 -3.68
N LEU A 190 -0.27 -17.50 -4.15
CA LEU A 190 0.04 -17.23 -5.55
C LEU A 190 0.78 -18.43 -6.15
N LYS A 191 0.76 -18.52 -7.48
CA LYS A 191 1.74 -19.37 -8.18
C LYS A 191 3.16 -18.94 -7.84
N GLU A 192 4.09 -19.87 -8.01
CA GLU A 192 5.51 -19.63 -7.77
C GLU A 192 6.07 -18.44 -8.58
N ASP A 193 5.52 -18.16 -9.76
CA ASP A 193 5.89 -17.04 -10.64
C ASP A 193 5.05 -15.77 -10.41
N LEU A 194 4.16 -15.79 -9.41
CA LEU A 194 3.23 -14.73 -9.01
C LEU A 194 2.15 -14.39 -10.06
N SER A 195 1.99 -15.20 -11.11
CA SER A 195 1.11 -14.88 -12.25
C SER A 195 -0.38 -14.97 -11.96
N GLU A 196 -0.80 -15.78 -10.98
CA GLU A 196 -2.20 -15.94 -10.59
C GLU A 196 -2.34 -16.40 -9.13
N ALA A 197 -3.53 -16.18 -8.58
CA ALA A 197 -3.96 -16.77 -7.33
C ALA A 197 -4.20 -18.29 -7.44
N VAL A 198 -3.91 -19.01 -6.37
CA VAL A 198 -4.09 -20.46 -6.23
C VAL A 198 -4.99 -20.71 -5.03
N GLY A 199 -6.12 -21.37 -5.28
CA GLY A 199 -7.10 -21.70 -4.23
C GLY A 199 -7.97 -20.53 -3.79
N GLU A 200 -8.70 -20.75 -2.70
CA GLU A 200 -9.61 -19.75 -2.13
C GLU A 200 -8.86 -18.84 -1.14
N PRO A 201 -9.22 -17.55 -1.05
CA PRO A 201 -8.68 -16.68 -0.02
C PRO A 201 -9.03 -17.14 1.39
N ILE A 202 -8.14 -16.82 2.33
CA ILE A 202 -8.36 -16.97 3.76
C ILE A 202 -8.54 -15.59 4.39
N GLN A 203 -9.60 -15.42 5.17
CA GLN A 203 -9.77 -14.22 5.97
C GLN A 203 -8.86 -14.26 7.20
N LEU A 204 -8.11 -13.18 7.44
CA LEU A 204 -7.18 -13.07 8.55
C LEU A 204 -7.83 -12.40 9.76
N PHE A 205 -8.50 -11.28 9.53
CA PHE A 205 -9.32 -10.56 10.51
C PHE A 205 -10.20 -9.49 9.83
N ASN A 206 -11.14 -8.93 10.58
CA ASN A 206 -11.96 -7.78 10.19
C ASN A 206 -11.44 -6.49 10.85
N GLY A 207 -11.74 -5.34 10.26
CA GLY A 207 -11.42 -4.03 10.83
C GLY A 207 -12.02 -3.85 12.22
N SER A 208 -13.26 -4.30 12.43
CA SER A 208 -13.97 -4.21 13.72
C SER A 208 -13.33 -4.96 14.89
N GLU A 209 -12.37 -5.84 14.63
CA GLU A 209 -11.60 -6.53 15.67
C GLU A 209 -10.64 -5.56 16.40
N ALA A 210 -10.36 -4.39 15.82
CA ALA A 210 -9.61 -3.32 16.47
C ALA A 210 -10.44 -2.62 17.55
N LEU A 211 -10.36 -3.13 18.78
CA LEU A 211 -11.15 -2.64 19.92
C LEU A 211 -10.89 -1.17 20.33
N TRP A 212 -9.90 -0.52 19.74
CA TRP A 212 -9.62 0.89 19.94
C TRP A 212 -10.41 1.80 19.00
N GLU A 213 -11.26 1.23 18.14
CA GLU A 213 -12.18 1.95 17.26
C GLU A 213 -13.43 2.46 18.01
N ASN A 214 -14.04 3.52 17.44
CA ASN A 214 -14.98 4.42 18.11
C ASN A 214 -16.28 3.78 18.61
N ASN A 215 -16.57 3.96 19.90
CA ASN A 215 -17.92 3.75 20.48
C ASN A 215 -18.89 4.93 20.27
N GLU A 216 -18.54 5.92 19.43
CA GLU A 216 -19.35 7.13 19.24
C GLU A 216 -20.67 6.83 18.52
N ALA A 217 -21.78 7.43 18.96
CA ALA A 217 -23.06 7.26 18.28
C ALA A 217 -22.99 7.82 16.86
N LEU A 218 -23.53 7.07 15.89
CA LEU A 218 -23.64 7.53 14.51
C LEU A 218 -24.88 8.42 14.33
N PRO A 219 -24.87 9.36 13.36
CA PRO A 219 -26.08 10.03 12.92
C PRO A 219 -27.17 9.04 12.51
N ASP A 220 -28.44 9.44 12.68
CA ASP A 220 -29.59 8.61 12.29
C ASP A 220 -29.54 8.26 10.79
N GLY A 221 -29.47 6.97 10.49
CA GLY A 221 -29.42 6.44 9.12
C GLY A 221 -28.03 6.04 8.61
N ASP A 222 -26.97 6.42 9.32
CA ASP A 222 -25.60 6.00 8.99
C ASP A 222 -25.32 4.59 9.52
N ILE A 223 -24.74 3.76 8.66
CA ILE A 223 -24.19 2.47 9.08
C ILE A 223 -22.75 2.65 9.55
N ARG A 224 -22.35 1.86 10.54
CA ARG A 224 -20.95 1.80 10.94
C ARG A 224 -20.18 1.03 9.88
N VAL A 225 -19.07 1.60 9.43
CA VAL A 225 -18.14 0.97 8.51
C VAL A 225 -16.77 0.92 9.17
N TYR A 226 -16.00 -0.10 8.81
CA TYR A 226 -14.67 -0.32 9.34
C TYR A 226 -13.71 -0.45 8.17
N ILE A 227 -12.67 0.39 8.16
CA ILE A 227 -11.75 0.49 7.03
C ILE A 227 -10.53 -0.38 7.35
N THR A 228 -10.00 -1.04 6.33
CA THR A 228 -8.76 -1.80 6.40
C THR A 228 -7.93 -1.42 5.18
N ASP A 229 -6.77 -0.83 5.40
CA ASP A 229 -5.85 -0.37 4.34
C ASP A 229 -4.39 -0.74 4.66
N GLY A 230 -3.52 -0.68 3.66
CA GLY A 230 -2.06 -0.60 3.80
C GLY A 230 -1.42 -1.75 4.58
N CYS A 231 -1.71 -2.99 4.20
CA CYS A 231 -1.17 -4.15 4.90
C CYS A 231 0.29 -4.45 4.50
N GLN A 232 1.17 -4.69 5.48
CA GLN A 232 2.55 -5.14 5.22
C GLN A 232 3.07 -6.03 6.35
N LEU A 233 3.65 -7.18 6.00
CA LEU A 233 4.03 -8.20 6.98
C LEU A 233 5.54 -8.25 7.20
N TYR A 234 5.93 -8.45 8.47
CA TYR A 234 7.32 -8.67 8.84
C TYR A 234 7.46 -9.71 9.94
N ARG A 235 8.61 -10.36 9.97
CA ARG A 235 9.05 -11.13 11.12
C ARG A 235 9.93 -10.28 12.02
N THR A 236 9.60 -10.26 13.30
CA THR A 236 10.43 -9.64 14.33
C THR A 236 11.67 -10.49 14.61
N SER A 237 12.66 -9.91 15.27
CA SER A 237 13.85 -10.60 15.74
C SER A 237 13.57 -11.75 16.73
N GLY A 238 12.43 -11.71 17.42
CA GLY A 238 11.95 -12.78 18.29
C GLY A 238 11.16 -13.88 17.56
N GLY A 239 10.96 -13.77 16.25
CA GLY A 239 10.25 -14.75 15.43
C GLY A 239 8.74 -14.58 15.36
N HIS A 240 8.19 -13.47 15.86
CA HIS A 240 6.77 -13.16 15.74
C HIS A 240 6.46 -12.60 14.35
N LEU A 241 5.33 -13.01 13.77
CA LEU A 241 4.80 -12.40 12.56
C LEU A 241 3.91 -11.22 12.96
N ILE A 242 4.23 -10.04 12.45
CA ILE A 242 3.44 -8.82 12.61
C ILE A 242 2.94 -8.34 11.26
N MET A 243 1.88 -7.53 11.30
CA MET A 243 1.29 -6.89 10.15
C MET A 243 1.08 -5.41 10.47
N LEU A 244 1.71 -4.51 9.72
CA LEU A 244 1.27 -3.13 9.64
C LEU A 244 -0.04 -3.08 8.87
N TRP A 245 -0.95 -2.20 9.29
CA TRP A 245 -2.18 -1.87 8.57
C TRP A 245 -2.68 -0.50 9.05
N SER A 246 -3.72 0.04 8.40
CA SER A 246 -4.32 1.32 8.74
C SER A 246 -5.85 1.26 8.80
N SER A 247 -6.41 2.12 9.64
CA SER A 247 -7.85 2.36 9.80
C SER A 247 -8.07 3.75 10.40
N TYR A 248 -9.24 3.99 11.00
CA TYR A 248 -9.64 5.26 11.60
C TYR A 248 -9.90 5.10 13.10
N GLN A 249 -9.36 6.03 13.89
CA GLN A 249 -9.69 6.22 15.30
C GLN A 249 -10.20 7.64 15.50
N ALA A 250 -11.33 7.82 16.17
CA ALA A 250 -11.92 9.14 16.44
C ALA A 250 -12.10 10.00 15.17
N GLY A 251 -12.38 9.36 14.02
CA GLY A 251 -12.53 10.05 12.73
C GLY A 251 -11.21 10.51 12.08
N SER A 252 -10.05 10.08 12.58
CA SER A 252 -8.73 10.40 12.05
C SER A 252 -8.00 9.13 11.60
N TYR A 253 -7.32 9.18 10.46
CA TYR A 253 -6.55 8.06 9.93
C TYR A 253 -5.36 7.74 10.85
N VAL A 254 -5.12 6.45 11.10
CA VAL A 254 -4.06 5.96 11.99
C VAL A 254 -3.25 4.84 11.36
N GLN A 255 -1.96 4.82 11.68
CA GLN A 255 -1.08 3.69 11.45
C GLN A 255 -1.21 2.75 12.63
N THR A 256 -1.47 1.48 12.38
CA THR A 256 -1.60 0.45 13.40
C THR A 256 -0.78 -0.79 13.05
N ILE A 257 -0.80 -1.77 13.96
CA ILE A 257 -0.07 -3.02 13.87
C ILE A 257 -0.87 -4.15 14.52
N ALA A 258 -0.82 -5.33 13.93
CA ALA A 258 -1.37 -6.57 14.46
C ALA A 258 -0.25 -7.61 14.63
N ARG A 259 -0.46 -8.58 15.52
CA ARG A 259 0.48 -9.68 15.77
C ARG A 259 -0.21 -11.02 15.63
N SER A 260 0.36 -11.92 14.84
CA SER A 260 -0.10 -13.30 14.80
C SER A 260 0.29 -14.00 16.11
N ILE A 261 -0.72 -14.48 16.83
CA ILE A 261 -0.54 -15.20 18.10
C ILE A 261 0.26 -16.49 17.90
N THR A 262 0.13 -17.12 16.73
CA THR A 262 0.82 -18.39 16.41
C THR A 262 2.14 -18.18 15.70
N GLY A 263 2.43 -16.96 15.23
CA GLY A 263 3.57 -16.67 14.35
C GLY A 263 3.36 -17.06 12.88
N ASN A 264 2.18 -17.59 12.52
CA ASN A 264 1.84 -17.99 11.15
C ASN A 264 0.82 -17.03 10.53
N LEU A 265 0.78 -16.97 9.19
CA LEU A 265 -0.12 -16.09 8.44
C LEU A 265 -1.60 -16.25 8.81
N LYS A 266 -2.05 -17.50 9.05
CA LYS A 266 -3.44 -17.84 9.41
C LYS A 266 -3.89 -17.28 10.76
N GLY A 267 -3.00 -16.65 11.53
CA GLY A 267 -3.34 -16.07 12.82
C GLY A 267 -3.60 -17.12 13.91
N PRO A 268 -4.54 -16.88 14.84
CA PRO A 268 -5.35 -15.65 14.98
C PRO A 268 -4.49 -14.40 15.17
N TRP A 269 -5.04 -13.25 14.79
CA TRP A 269 -4.35 -11.95 14.84
C TRP A 269 -4.84 -11.13 16.03
N GLU A 270 -3.90 -10.74 16.89
CA GLU A 270 -4.12 -9.81 17.99
C GLU A 270 -3.93 -8.38 17.48
N GLN A 271 -4.96 -7.53 17.64
CA GLN A 271 -4.88 -6.12 17.29
C GLN A 271 -4.17 -5.34 18.40
N LEU A 272 -3.08 -4.65 18.05
CA LEU A 272 -2.31 -3.84 18.99
C LEU A 272 -2.74 -2.36 18.90
N PRO A 273 -2.36 -1.50 19.87
CA PRO A 273 -2.65 -0.08 19.80
C PRO A 273 -2.01 0.61 18.58
N PRO A 274 -2.62 1.69 18.04
CA PRO A 274 -2.05 2.44 16.94
C PRO A 274 -0.63 2.95 17.22
N LEU A 275 0.25 2.85 16.22
CA LEU A 275 1.64 3.29 16.25
C LEU A 275 1.77 4.80 16.05
N VAL A 276 1.06 5.34 15.05
CA VAL A 276 1.10 6.76 14.67
C VAL A 276 -0.32 7.25 14.44
N LYS A 277 -0.63 8.44 14.94
CA LYS A 277 -1.94 9.08 14.84
C LYS A 277 -1.86 10.37 14.02
N GLU A 278 -2.83 11.25 14.19
CA GLU A 278 -2.84 12.60 13.58
C GLU A 278 -2.96 12.56 12.06
N ASP A 279 -3.91 11.78 11.55
CA ASP A 279 -4.20 11.66 10.12
C ASP A 279 -3.01 11.08 9.33
N SER A 280 -2.40 10.04 9.90
CA SER A 280 -1.19 9.38 9.40
C SER A 280 -1.47 7.90 9.20
N GLY A 281 -1.07 7.31 8.07
CA GLY A 281 -1.24 5.88 7.86
C GLY A 281 -0.69 5.40 6.53
N HIS A 282 -1.09 4.18 6.17
CA HIS A 282 -0.54 3.42 5.05
C HIS A 282 1.00 3.42 5.08
N GLY A 283 1.52 2.97 6.22
CA GLY A 283 2.93 3.00 6.54
C GLY A 283 3.61 1.67 6.26
N MET A 284 4.82 1.76 5.72
CA MET A 284 5.64 0.64 5.32
C MET A 284 6.99 0.65 6.05
N LEU A 285 7.43 -0.51 6.55
CA LEU A 285 8.78 -0.63 7.09
C LEU A 285 9.80 -0.75 5.97
N PHE A 286 10.99 -0.25 6.23
CA PHE A 286 12.19 -0.56 5.46
C PHE A 286 13.41 -0.47 6.38
N ARG A 287 14.58 -0.90 5.90
CA ARG A 287 15.85 -0.72 6.60
C ARG A 287 16.74 0.24 5.86
N THR A 288 17.45 1.08 6.60
CA THR A 288 18.59 1.83 6.03
C THR A 288 19.73 0.87 5.69
N PHE A 289 20.71 1.34 4.92
CA PHE A 289 21.92 0.58 4.62
C PHE A 289 22.76 0.23 5.86
N GLU A 290 22.61 0.99 6.94
CA GLU A 290 23.22 0.74 8.25
C GLU A 290 22.42 -0.28 9.09
N GLY A 291 21.24 -0.70 8.62
CA GLY A 291 20.39 -1.68 9.28
C GLY A 291 19.38 -1.10 10.27
N THR A 292 19.24 0.22 10.35
CA THR A 292 18.22 0.88 11.18
C THR A 292 16.84 0.65 10.60
N TRP A 293 15.88 0.23 11.42
CA TRP A 293 14.49 0.10 11.02
C TRP A 293 13.84 1.48 10.90
N MET A 294 13.13 1.70 9.80
CA MET A 294 12.40 2.92 9.51
C MET A 294 10.96 2.57 9.13
N LEU A 295 10.03 3.46 9.43
CA LEU A 295 8.65 3.45 8.95
C LEU A 295 8.45 4.69 8.10
N ILE A 296 8.05 4.52 6.84
CA ILE A 296 7.59 5.61 5.99
C ILE A 296 6.06 5.54 5.88
N LEU A 297 5.37 6.67 5.99
CA LEU A 297 3.91 6.75 5.86
C LEU A 297 3.52 8.10 5.27
N HIS A 298 2.25 8.31 4.97
CA HIS A 298 1.77 9.61 4.49
C HIS A 298 1.02 10.40 5.56
N GLN A 299 1.15 11.74 5.54
CA GLN A 299 0.43 12.67 6.41
C GLN A 299 0.39 14.09 5.80
N PRO A 300 -0.73 14.84 5.87
CA PRO A 300 -2.09 14.35 6.19
C PRO A 300 -2.64 13.46 5.07
N PHE A 301 -3.78 12.80 5.26
CA PHE A 301 -4.39 11.92 4.27
C PHE A 301 -4.70 12.62 2.92
N GLN A 302 -5.13 13.89 2.96
CA GLN A 302 -5.65 14.56 1.77
C GLN A 302 -4.57 14.93 0.73
N MET A 303 -4.65 14.34 -0.47
CA MET A 303 -3.93 14.82 -1.66
C MET A 303 -4.49 16.16 -2.19
N PRO A 304 -3.64 17.07 -2.73
CA PRO A 304 -2.19 16.95 -2.94
C PRO A 304 -1.35 17.47 -1.75
N LYS A 305 -1.94 17.64 -0.56
CA LYS A 305 -1.22 18.14 0.64
C LYS A 305 -0.42 17.05 1.35
N SER A 306 -0.82 15.79 1.20
CA SER A 306 -0.14 14.62 1.76
C SER A 306 1.34 14.58 1.39
N ARG A 307 2.19 14.25 2.37
CA ARG A 307 3.65 14.11 2.25
C ARG A 307 4.10 12.84 2.94
N CYS A 308 5.25 12.33 2.53
CA CYS A 308 5.93 11.29 3.28
C CYS A 308 6.40 11.82 4.64
N LYS A 309 6.20 11.03 5.69
CA LYS A 309 6.83 11.16 7.00
C LYS A 309 7.62 9.91 7.30
N VAL A 310 8.78 10.07 7.91
CA VAL A 310 9.68 8.96 8.22
C VAL A 310 9.89 8.90 9.72
N PHE A 311 9.79 7.71 10.28
CA PHE A 311 9.97 7.44 11.70
C PHE A 311 11.08 6.40 11.88
N GLU A 312 11.97 6.65 12.82
CA GLU A 312 12.90 5.63 13.30
C GLU A 312 12.11 4.64 14.16
N MET A 313 12.31 3.35 13.89
CA MET A 313 11.61 2.25 14.53
C MET A 313 12.60 1.36 15.27
N VAL A 314 12.12 0.68 16.31
CA VAL A 314 12.87 -0.37 17.00
C VAL A 314 12.08 -1.67 16.97
N ASP A 315 12.75 -2.75 16.60
CA ASP A 315 12.28 -4.12 16.77
C ASP A 315 12.52 -4.53 18.24
N THR A 316 11.45 -4.81 18.97
CA THR A 316 11.52 -5.15 20.40
C THR A 316 11.70 -6.65 20.66
N GLY A 317 11.81 -7.46 19.61
CA GLY A 317 11.67 -8.91 19.67
C GLY A 317 10.22 -9.36 19.49
N ASP A 318 9.26 -8.66 20.08
CA ASP A 318 7.84 -9.05 20.06
C ASP A 318 6.99 -8.25 19.06
N SER A 319 7.43 -7.02 18.73
CA SER A 319 6.74 -6.07 17.85
C SER A 319 7.68 -4.98 17.36
N PHE A 320 7.14 -3.94 16.72
CA PHE A 320 7.85 -2.70 16.38
C PHE A 320 7.29 -1.53 17.18
N GLN A 321 8.17 -0.60 17.55
CA GLN A 321 7.80 0.63 18.24
C GLN A 321 8.43 1.85 17.59
N VAL A 322 7.70 2.96 17.59
CA VAL A 322 8.21 4.26 17.15
C VAL A 322 9.21 4.78 18.17
N VAL A 323 10.42 5.11 17.72
CA VAL A 323 11.44 5.78 18.54
C VAL A 323 11.24 7.30 18.45
N ARG A 324 11.21 7.82 17.22
CA ARG A 324 11.01 9.25 16.93
C ARG A 324 10.68 9.46 15.46
N GLN A 325 10.06 10.59 15.14
CA GLN A 325 9.99 11.08 13.76
C GLN A 325 11.33 11.69 13.34
N ILE A 326 11.69 11.52 12.07
CA ILE A 326 12.82 12.18 11.41
C ILE A 326 12.29 13.36 10.59
N ASP A 327 13.02 14.48 10.64
CA ASP A 327 12.67 15.71 9.95
C ASP A 327 13.07 15.72 8.46
#